data_AF-A0A933YM27-F1
#
_entry.id   AF-A0A933YM27-F1
#
_cell.length_a   1.000
_cell.length_b   1.000
_cell.length_c   1.000
_cell.angle_alpha   90.00
_cell.angle_beta   90.00
_cell.angle_gamma   90.00
#
_symmetry.space_group_name_H-M   'P 1'
#
loop_
_entity.id
_entity.type
_entity.pdbx_description
1 polymer ?
#
loop_
_entity_poly.entity_id
_entity_poly.type
_entity_poly.pdbx_seq_one_letter_code
_entity_poly.pdbx_strand_id
1 'polypeptide(L)'
;QKLDRNWKLANEQIYTYEASYPDATRLIDFSLQSPPSMPRSAAARLLKFAYAGQEYEIPVRFSANAIRFFEDYPQTNFEVYFASAPSTEASSSLLSALQPHVKGKTEQQAVNFLLRFVQTAFVYKTDPEQFGREKPLFPDETLFYDFSDCEDRAILFAYLVRSLCGLEVIGLDYPAHIATAVRFTGDVQGDAVMYRGRKYLICDPTYTNADAGVCMPNLKSTDPRVIQWASREVSTLH
;
A
#
# COMPACT_ATOMS: atom_id res chain seq x y z
N GLN A 1 -3.81 25.14 -23.25
CA GLN A 1 -3.04 24.26 -24.15
C GLN A 1 -3.27 22.83 -23.70
N LYS A 2 -3.70 21.93 -24.60
CA LYS A 2 -3.72 20.49 -24.27
C LYS A 2 -2.29 20.00 -24.35
N LEU A 3 -1.71 19.62 -23.21
CA LEU A 3 -0.42 18.95 -23.16
C LEU A 3 -0.55 17.61 -23.90
N ASP A 4 0.38 17.35 -24.82
CA ASP A 4 0.47 16.06 -25.49
C ASP A 4 0.80 14.99 -24.44
N ARG A 5 -0.11 14.05 -24.21
CA ARG A 5 0.07 12.98 -23.20
C ARG A 5 1.16 11.98 -23.59
N ASN A 6 1.67 12.03 -24.82
CA ASN A 6 2.70 11.14 -25.35
C ASN A 6 4.08 11.78 -25.47
N TRP A 7 4.26 13.00 -24.96
CA TRP A 7 5.58 13.64 -24.96
C TRP A 7 6.57 12.79 -24.14
N LYS A 8 7.75 12.53 -24.72
CA LYS A 8 8.86 11.85 -24.04
C LYS A 8 10.10 12.73 -24.15
N LEU A 9 10.84 12.88 -23.07
CA LEU A 9 12.20 13.41 -23.15
C LEU A 9 13.11 12.40 -23.82
N ALA A 10 13.88 12.86 -24.80
CA ALA A 10 14.84 12.05 -25.52
C ALA A 10 16.12 11.89 -24.69
N ASN A 11 16.11 11.10 -23.61
CA ASN A 11 17.30 10.82 -22.77
C ASN A 11 18.10 12.07 -22.33
N GLU A 12 17.48 13.24 -22.32
CA GLU A 12 18.08 14.49 -21.90
C GLU A 12 17.90 14.66 -20.40
N GLN A 13 18.99 14.99 -19.71
CA GLN A 13 18.92 15.36 -18.31
C GLN A 13 18.23 16.72 -18.21
N ILE A 14 17.11 16.77 -17.49
CA ILE A 14 16.42 18.03 -17.18
C ILE A 14 17.11 18.66 -15.99
N TYR A 15 17.60 19.87 -16.21
CA TYR A 15 18.10 20.72 -15.14
C TYR A 15 17.05 21.78 -14.82
N THR A 16 16.66 21.90 -13.55
CA THR A 16 15.76 22.99 -13.09
C THR A 16 16.50 24.31 -12.86
N TYR A 17 17.83 24.30 -13.00
CA TYR A 17 18.72 25.45 -12.83
C TYR A 17 19.98 25.29 -13.70
N GLU A 18 20.58 26.41 -14.13
CA GLU A 18 21.77 26.41 -15.02
C GLU A 18 23.09 26.10 -14.30
N ALA A 19 23.14 26.22 -12.96
CA ALA A 19 24.35 26.03 -12.17
C ALA A 19 24.08 25.33 -10.82
N SER A 20 24.93 24.38 -10.44
CA SER A 20 24.91 23.79 -9.09
C SER A 20 25.24 24.86 -8.05
N TYR A 21 24.24 25.30 -7.30
CA TYR A 21 24.44 26.21 -6.17
C TYR A 21 25.20 25.46 -5.07
N PRO A 22 26.39 25.93 -4.62
CA PRO A 22 27.24 25.22 -3.66
C PRO A 22 26.54 24.85 -2.35
N ASP A 23 25.51 25.62 -1.97
CA ASP A 23 24.75 25.46 -0.73
C ASP A 23 23.41 24.73 -0.92
N ALA A 24 23.05 24.32 -2.15
CA ALA A 24 21.84 23.55 -2.45
C ALA A 24 22.02 22.06 -2.11
N THR A 25 22.22 21.79 -0.82
CA THR A 25 22.39 20.43 -0.26
C THR A 25 21.06 19.72 0.04
N ARG A 26 19.94 20.43 -0.06
CA ARG A 26 18.61 19.89 0.19
C ARG A 26 18.17 19.02 -0.99
N LEU A 27 18.08 17.72 -0.75
CA LEU A 27 17.52 16.77 -1.69
C LEU A 27 16.03 17.07 -1.94
N ILE A 28 15.57 16.80 -3.16
CA ILE A 28 14.14 16.80 -3.48
C ILE A 28 13.47 15.71 -2.65
N ASP A 29 12.39 16.06 -1.95
CA ASP A 29 11.68 15.18 -1.01
C ASP A 29 10.25 14.99 -1.49
N PHE A 30 9.95 13.75 -1.90
CA PHE A 30 8.62 13.30 -2.30
C PHE A 30 7.90 12.60 -1.14
N SER A 31 8.34 12.74 0.11
CA SER A 31 7.59 12.15 1.23
C SER A 31 6.20 12.77 1.32
N LEU A 32 5.19 11.92 1.24
CA LEU A 32 3.79 12.31 1.39
C LEU A 32 3.14 11.42 2.46
N GLN A 33 2.93 11.99 3.65
CA GLN A 33 2.27 11.26 4.74
C GLN A 33 0.78 11.08 4.50
N SER A 34 0.13 12.10 3.95
CA SER A 34 -1.26 12.05 3.48
C SER A 34 -1.46 13.12 2.42
N PRO A 35 -2.46 12.96 1.53
CA PRO A 35 -2.80 14.01 0.59
C PRO A 35 -3.15 15.31 1.32
N PRO A 36 -2.84 16.49 0.74
CA PRO A 36 -3.24 17.77 1.32
C PRO A 36 -4.76 17.85 1.47
N SER A 37 -5.22 18.63 2.45
CA SER A 37 -6.65 18.90 2.62
C SER A 37 -7.17 19.63 1.37
N MET A 38 -8.11 19.01 0.67
CA MET A 38 -8.70 19.54 -0.55
C MET A 38 -10.21 19.75 -0.38
N PRO A 39 -10.82 20.67 -1.15
CA PRO A 39 -12.26 20.88 -1.14
C PRO A 39 -13.00 19.55 -1.33
N ARG A 40 -14.08 19.35 -0.57
CA ARG A 40 -14.77 18.07 -0.50
C ARG A 40 -15.32 17.68 -1.87
N SER A 41 -14.80 16.58 -2.41
CA SER A 41 -15.34 15.91 -3.60
C SER A 41 -15.41 14.43 -3.28
N ALA A 42 -16.55 14.00 -2.74
CA ALA A 42 -16.70 12.64 -2.24
C ALA A 42 -17.13 11.70 -3.38
N ALA A 43 -16.36 10.63 -3.55
CA ALA A 43 -16.75 9.46 -4.31
C ALA A 43 -16.86 8.26 -3.34
N ALA A 44 -17.61 7.24 -3.75
CA ALA A 44 -17.87 6.07 -2.92
C ALA A 44 -17.86 4.79 -3.73
N ARG A 45 -17.46 3.70 -3.09
CA ARG A 45 -17.43 2.36 -3.67
C ARG A 45 -17.83 1.33 -2.63
N LEU A 46 -18.44 0.24 -3.07
CA LEU A 46 -18.73 -0.91 -2.22
C LEU A 46 -17.78 -2.04 -2.61
N LEU A 47 -16.80 -2.32 -1.75
CA LEU A 47 -15.87 -3.43 -1.93
C LEU A 47 -16.47 -4.70 -1.34
N LYS A 48 -16.39 -5.82 -2.05
CA LYS A 48 -17.00 -7.08 -1.64
C LYS A 48 -15.97 -8.20 -1.62
N PHE A 49 -16.02 -9.04 -0.61
CA PHE A 49 -15.18 -10.23 -0.56
C PHE A 49 -15.81 -11.32 0.33
N ALA A 50 -15.34 -12.55 0.18
CA ALA A 50 -15.76 -13.67 1.02
C ALA A 50 -14.58 -14.17 1.87
N TYR A 51 -14.86 -14.53 3.12
CA TYR A 51 -13.91 -15.18 4.00
C TYR A 51 -14.61 -16.12 4.97
N ALA A 52 -14.03 -17.30 5.20
CA ALA A 52 -14.55 -18.28 6.16
C ALA A 52 -16.06 -18.59 5.99
N GLY A 53 -16.55 -18.63 4.75
CA GLY A 53 -17.95 -18.93 4.43
C GLY A 53 -18.92 -17.74 4.61
N GLN A 54 -18.42 -16.54 4.89
CA GLN A 54 -19.21 -15.32 5.02
C GLN A 54 -18.84 -14.30 3.93
N GLU A 55 -19.85 -13.63 3.37
CA GLU A 55 -19.67 -12.47 2.51
C GLU A 55 -19.62 -11.17 3.33
N TYR A 56 -18.74 -10.27 2.92
CA TYR A 56 -18.53 -8.97 3.54
C TYR A 56 -18.68 -7.86 2.51
N GLU A 57 -19.30 -6.76 2.94
CA GLU A 57 -19.44 -5.56 2.14
C GLU A 57 -18.80 -4.39 2.90
N ILE A 58 -17.78 -3.78 2.30
CA ILE A 58 -16.97 -2.71 2.90
C ILE A 58 -17.24 -1.43 2.11
N PRO A 59 -18.16 -0.56 2.57
CA PRO A 59 -18.41 0.72 1.94
C PRO A 59 -17.24 1.67 2.23
N VAL A 60 -16.62 2.18 1.17
CA VAL A 60 -15.50 3.13 1.25
C VAL A 60 -15.88 4.45 0.59
N ARG A 61 -15.36 5.54 1.15
CA ARG A 61 -15.49 6.90 0.61
C ARG A 61 -14.11 7.49 0.43
N PHE A 62 -13.89 8.25 -0.63
CA PHE A 62 -12.58 8.85 -0.91
C PHE A 62 -12.75 10.18 -1.65
N SER A 63 -11.71 10.99 -1.62
CA SER A 63 -11.70 12.30 -2.28
C SER A 63 -11.31 12.16 -3.75
N ALA A 64 -12.22 12.47 -4.68
CA ALA A 64 -11.88 12.50 -6.11
C ALA A 64 -10.78 13.53 -6.44
N ASN A 65 -10.61 14.55 -5.59
CA ASN A 65 -9.52 15.51 -5.71
C ASN A 65 -8.17 14.90 -5.31
N ALA A 66 -8.14 13.99 -4.32
CA ALA A 66 -6.93 13.23 -3.99
C ALA A 66 -6.48 12.38 -5.19
N ILE A 67 -7.43 11.72 -5.87
CA ILE A 67 -7.13 10.93 -7.07
C ILE A 67 -6.52 11.80 -8.17
N ARG A 68 -7.09 12.99 -8.43
CA ARG A 68 -6.54 13.93 -9.44
C ARG A 68 -5.15 14.40 -9.09
N PHE A 69 -4.88 14.66 -7.81
CA PHE A 69 -3.54 15.03 -7.35
C PHE A 69 -2.53 13.90 -7.61
N PHE A 70 -2.93 12.65 -7.40
CA PHE A 70 -2.08 11.49 -7.65
C PHE A 70 -1.88 11.13 -9.12
N GLU A 71 -2.79 11.54 -10.01
CA GLU A 71 -2.64 11.39 -11.47
C GLU A 71 -1.35 12.09 -11.96
N ASP A 72 -1.05 13.26 -11.39
CA ASP A 72 0.10 14.09 -11.73
C ASP A 72 1.29 13.93 -10.75
N TYR A 73 1.17 13.06 -9.74
CA TYR A 73 2.23 12.84 -8.77
C TYR A 73 3.37 12.04 -9.41
N PRO A 74 4.65 12.48 -9.29
CA PRO A 74 5.76 11.80 -9.91
C PRO A 74 5.98 10.42 -9.28
N GLN A 75 6.26 9.43 -10.12
CA GLN A 75 6.66 8.12 -9.64
C GLN A 75 7.95 8.25 -8.82
N THR A 76 7.97 7.58 -7.66
CA THR A 76 9.07 7.65 -6.70
C THR A 76 9.36 6.27 -6.12
N ASN A 77 10.26 6.20 -5.14
CA ASN A 77 10.63 4.98 -4.43
C ASN A 77 9.49 4.43 -3.54
N PHE A 78 9.42 3.11 -3.39
CA PHE A 78 8.36 2.42 -2.65
C PHE A 78 8.25 2.85 -1.18
N GLU A 79 9.34 3.27 -0.53
CA GLU A 79 9.30 3.75 0.85
C GLU A 79 8.35 4.95 1.03
N VAL A 80 8.18 5.80 0.00
CA VAL A 80 7.21 6.90 0.03
C VAL A 80 5.78 6.36 0.04
N TYR A 81 5.49 5.39 -0.82
CA TYR A 81 4.16 4.79 -0.90
C TYR A 81 3.80 4.03 0.37
N PHE A 82 4.72 3.20 0.90
CA PHE A 82 4.51 2.50 2.17
C PHE A 82 4.42 3.44 3.39
N ALA A 83 5.10 4.59 3.33
CA ALA A 83 4.98 5.64 4.36
C ALA A 83 3.66 6.42 4.28
N SER A 84 3.00 6.42 3.13
CA SER A 84 1.77 7.17 2.91
C SER A 84 0.60 6.61 3.73
N ALA A 85 -0.34 7.49 4.05
CA ALA A 85 -1.65 7.17 4.56
C ALA A 85 -2.70 7.68 3.56
N PRO A 86 -3.87 7.01 3.48
CA PRO A 86 -4.97 7.51 2.70
C PRO A 86 -5.41 8.90 3.18
N SER A 87 -6.16 9.63 2.35
CA SER A 87 -6.88 10.84 2.78
C SER A 87 -7.73 10.58 4.03
N THR A 88 -8.02 11.62 4.82
CA THR A 88 -8.85 11.47 6.04
C THR A 88 -10.20 10.82 5.75
N GLU A 89 -10.82 11.11 4.60
CA GLU A 89 -12.11 10.52 4.20
C GLU A 89 -11.98 9.01 3.86
N ALA A 90 -10.94 8.65 3.09
CA ALA A 90 -10.59 7.27 2.79
C ALA A 90 -10.25 6.47 4.04
N SER A 91 -9.34 7.00 4.86
CA SER A 91 -8.92 6.41 6.13
C SER A 91 -10.11 6.18 7.06
N SER A 92 -10.90 7.24 7.33
CA SER A 92 -12.00 7.15 8.30
C SER A 92 -13.07 6.14 7.85
N SER A 93 -13.45 6.14 6.58
CA SER A 93 -14.48 5.23 6.07
C SER A 93 -14.00 3.78 6.05
N LEU A 94 -12.79 3.53 5.54
CA LEU A 94 -12.22 2.20 5.44
C LEU A 94 -11.97 1.57 6.82
N LEU A 95 -11.31 2.31 7.72
CA LEU A 95 -11.03 1.82 9.06
C LEU A 95 -12.32 1.58 9.86
N SER A 96 -13.30 2.50 9.78
CA SER A 96 -14.59 2.31 10.47
C SER A 96 -15.35 1.09 9.97
N ALA A 97 -15.28 0.77 8.68
CA ALA A 97 -15.93 -0.40 8.10
C ALA A 97 -15.22 -1.71 8.48
N LEU A 98 -13.88 -1.72 8.58
CA LEU A 98 -13.11 -2.92 8.89
C LEU A 98 -12.93 -3.19 10.40
N GLN A 99 -12.91 -2.15 11.23
CA GLN A 99 -12.64 -2.25 12.68
C GLN A 99 -13.53 -3.28 13.40
N PRO A 100 -14.86 -3.35 13.16
CA PRO A 100 -15.72 -4.33 13.83
C PRO A 100 -15.35 -5.78 13.53
N HIS A 101 -14.70 -6.03 12.39
CA HIS A 101 -14.32 -7.37 11.95
C HIS A 101 -12.94 -7.81 12.44
N VAL A 102 -12.16 -6.91 13.06
CA VAL A 102 -10.84 -7.24 13.62
C VAL A 102 -10.82 -7.10 15.15
N LYS A 103 -11.71 -6.27 15.71
CA LYS A 103 -11.79 -6.06 17.16
C LYS A 103 -12.08 -7.36 17.91
N GLY A 104 -11.27 -7.67 18.92
CA GLY A 104 -11.41 -8.86 19.76
C GLY A 104 -10.90 -10.16 19.14
N LYS A 105 -10.34 -10.12 17.93
CA LYS A 105 -9.66 -11.27 17.31
C LYS A 105 -8.21 -11.36 17.79
N THR A 106 -7.60 -12.55 17.64
CA THR A 106 -6.14 -12.67 17.78
C THR A 106 -5.44 -11.92 16.63
N GLU A 107 -4.16 -11.59 16.82
CA GLU A 107 -3.36 -10.93 15.76
C GLU A 107 -3.44 -11.70 14.44
N GLN A 108 -3.21 -13.02 14.46
CA GLN A 108 -3.25 -13.84 13.25
C GLN A 108 -4.63 -13.83 12.59
N GLN A 109 -5.71 -13.92 13.36
CA GLN A 109 -7.07 -13.86 12.83
C GLN A 109 -7.40 -12.50 12.21
N ALA A 110 -6.98 -11.40 12.86
CA ALA A 110 -7.17 -10.06 12.34
C ALA A 110 -6.36 -9.83 11.06
N VAL A 111 -5.09 -10.23 11.05
CA VAL A 111 -4.21 -10.11 9.89
C VAL A 111 -4.72 -10.95 8.72
N ASN A 112 -5.14 -12.20 8.94
CA ASN A 112 -5.68 -13.04 7.85
C ASN A 112 -7.00 -12.48 7.29
N PHE A 113 -7.85 -11.87 8.12
CA PHE A 113 -9.05 -11.18 7.66
C PHE A 113 -8.70 -10.00 6.73
N LEU A 114 -7.77 -9.15 7.15
CA LEU A 114 -7.29 -8.02 6.33
C LEU A 114 -6.59 -8.50 5.06
N LEU A 115 -5.83 -9.58 5.16
CA LEU A 115 -5.12 -10.18 4.03
C LEU A 115 -6.12 -10.70 3.00
N ARG A 116 -7.17 -11.40 3.44
CA ARG A 116 -8.27 -11.85 2.58
C ARG A 116 -8.97 -10.69 1.90
N PHE A 117 -9.30 -9.63 2.64
CA PHE A 117 -9.91 -8.43 2.09
C PHE A 117 -9.08 -7.87 0.92
N VAL A 118 -7.78 -7.66 1.12
CA VAL A 118 -6.92 -7.10 0.06
C VAL A 118 -6.72 -8.09 -1.10
N GLN A 119 -6.61 -9.40 -0.82
CA GLN A 119 -6.42 -10.42 -1.85
C GLN A 119 -7.61 -10.51 -2.83
N THR A 120 -8.85 -10.35 -2.35
CA THR A 120 -10.04 -10.71 -3.13
C THR A 120 -11.09 -9.61 -3.29
N ALA A 121 -10.99 -8.48 -2.61
CA ALA A 121 -11.88 -7.34 -2.83
C ALA A 121 -11.52 -6.51 -4.08
N PHE A 122 -10.35 -6.75 -4.66
CA PHE A 122 -9.82 -6.04 -5.83
C PHE A 122 -9.48 -7.05 -6.93
N VAL A 123 -9.76 -6.69 -8.19
CA VAL A 123 -9.36 -7.52 -9.33
C VAL A 123 -7.87 -7.30 -9.61
N TYR A 124 -7.13 -8.37 -9.91
CA TYR A 124 -5.71 -8.25 -10.25
C TYR A 124 -5.53 -7.86 -11.71
N LYS A 125 -4.67 -6.88 -11.97
CA LYS A 125 -4.18 -6.50 -13.30
C LYS A 125 -2.89 -5.70 -13.12
N THR A 126 -1.90 -5.95 -13.96
CA THR A 126 -0.63 -5.24 -13.88
C THR A 126 -0.74 -3.80 -14.36
N ASP A 127 0.11 -2.92 -13.84
CA ASP A 127 0.20 -1.54 -14.28
C ASP A 127 0.33 -1.33 -15.80
N PRO A 128 1.22 -2.04 -16.52
CA PRO A 128 1.27 -1.93 -17.98
C PRO A 128 -0.04 -2.30 -18.68
N GLU A 129 -0.80 -3.27 -18.17
CA GLU A 129 -2.10 -3.65 -18.73
C GLU A 129 -3.19 -2.62 -18.42
N GLN A 130 -3.12 -1.94 -17.27
CA GLN A 130 -4.11 -0.95 -16.84
C GLN A 130 -3.83 0.45 -17.39
N PHE A 131 -2.59 0.90 -17.32
CA PHE A 131 -2.17 2.28 -17.59
C PHE A 131 -1.25 2.42 -18.80
N GLY A 132 -0.74 1.31 -19.36
CA GLY A 132 0.25 1.33 -20.45
C GLY A 132 1.66 1.71 -19.99
N ARG A 133 1.90 1.80 -18.68
CA ARG A 133 3.17 2.14 -18.02
C ARG A 133 3.13 1.67 -16.57
N GLU A 134 4.30 1.60 -15.94
CA GLU A 134 4.40 1.47 -14.48
C GLU A 134 3.75 2.68 -13.79
N LYS A 135 2.93 2.43 -12.76
CA LYS A 135 2.24 3.43 -11.93
C LYS A 135 1.81 2.81 -10.58
N PRO A 136 2.73 2.67 -9.62
CA PRO A 136 2.37 2.27 -8.26
C PRO A 136 1.32 3.22 -7.69
N LEU A 137 0.30 2.67 -7.04
CA LEU A 137 -0.83 3.42 -6.53
C LEU A 137 -0.66 3.79 -5.05
N PHE A 138 -1.05 5.02 -4.72
CA PHE A 138 -1.30 5.38 -3.33
C PHE A 138 -2.58 4.70 -2.81
N PRO A 139 -2.76 4.54 -1.49
CA PRO A 139 -3.95 3.88 -0.93
C PRO A 139 -5.29 4.44 -1.42
N ASP A 140 -5.44 5.76 -1.61
CA ASP A 140 -6.66 6.35 -2.19
C ASP A 140 -6.90 5.85 -3.61
N GLU A 141 -5.86 5.74 -4.43
CA GLU A 141 -5.94 5.26 -5.80
C GLU A 141 -6.31 3.77 -5.85
N THR A 142 -5.75 2.94 -4.97
CA THR A 142 -6.12 1.51 -4.87
C THR A 142 -7.61 1.33 -4.52
N LEU A 143 -8.17 2.20 -3.68
CA LEU A 143 -9.60 2.18 -3.36
C LEU A 143 -10.49 2.66 -4.52
N PHE A 144 -9.95 3.55 -5.36
CA PHE A 144 -10.65 4.15 -6.49
C PHE A 144 -10.66 3.27 -7.74
N TYR A 145 -9.50 2.78 -8.19
CA TYR A 145 -9.36 2.05 -9.44
C TYR A 145 -9.92 0.62 -9.35
N ASP A 146 -10.38 0.08 -10.49
CA ASP A 146 -10.99 -1.24 -10.52
C ASP A 146 -10.03 -2.41 -10.34
N PHE A 147 -8.75 -2.19 -10.67
CA PHE A 147 -7.71 -3.18 -10.52
C PHE A 147 -6.52 -2.65 -9.70
N SER A 148 -5.73 -3.59 -9.21
CA SER A 148 -4.51 -3.38 -8.43
C SER A 148 -3.56 -4.55 -8.63
N ASP A 149 -2.26 -4.31 -8.60
CA ASP A 149 -1.23 -5.34 -8.65
C ASP A 149 -0.51 -5.51 -7.29
N CYS A 150 0.74 -5.97 -7.31
CA CYS A 150 1.37 -6.52 -6.10
C CYS A 150 1.79 -5.44 -5.10
N GLU A 151 2.36 -4.35 -5.58
CA GLU A 151 2.78 -3.20 -4.78
C GLU A 151 1.58 -2.50 -4.15
N ASP A 152 0.52 -2.24 -4.92
CA ASP A 152 -0.69 -1.55 -4.47
C ASP A 152 -1.32 -2.27 -3.27
N ARG A 153 -1.43 -3.60 -3.42
CA ARG A 153 -1.96 -4.50 -2.40
C ARG A 153 -1.05 -4.53 -1.18
N ALA A 154 0.27 -4.57 -1.37
CA ALA A 154 1.24 -4.53 -0.27
C ALA A 154 1.18 -3.22 0.52
N ILE A 155 1.08 -2.08 -0.16
CA ILE A 155 0.97 -0.75 0.44
C ILE A 155 -0.32 -0.65 1.25
N LEU A 156 -1.48 -1.00 0.66
CA LEU A 156 -2.77 -0.95 1.34
C LEU A 156 -2.82 -1.89 2.55
N PHE A 157 -2.34 -3.13 2.40
CA PHE A 157 -2.30 -4.10 3.48
C PHE A 157 -1.41 -3.64 4.64
N ALA A 158 -0.22 -3.11 4.35
CA ALA A 158 0.68 -2.59 5.38
C ALA A 158 0.05 -1.43 6.18
N TYR A 159 -0.65 -0.53 5.48
CA TYR A 159 -1.42 0.53 6.13
C TYR A 159 -2.51 -0.02 7.06
N LEU A 160 -3.28 -1.00 6.60
CA LEU A 160 -4.38 -1.59 7.38
C LEU A 160 -3.88 -2.32 8.63
N VAL A 161 -2.85 -3.14 8.52
CA VAL A 161 -2.28 -3.88 9.66
C VAL A 161 -1.72 -2.92 10.71
N ARG A 162 -1.00 -1.88 10.29
CA ARG A 162 -0.51 -0.84 11.21
C ARG A 162 -1.67 -0.12 11.92
N SER A 163 -2.70 0.25 11.18
CA SER A 163 -3.79 1.10 11.69
C SER A 163 -4.78 0.34 12.57
N LEU A 164 -5.06 -0.92 12.26
CA LEU A 164 -6.10 -1.71 12.93
C LEU A 164 -5.55 -2.72 13.94
N CYS A 165 -4.33 -3.21 13.73
CA CYS A 165 -3.70 -4.20 14.60
C CYS A 165 -2.53 -3.63 15.41
N GLY A 166 -2.00 -2.46 15.05
CA GLY A 166 -0.85 -1.87 15.74
C GLY A 166 0.45 -2.67 15.57
N LEU A 167 0.53 -3.54 14.56
CA LEU A 167 1.68 -4.41 14.34
C LEU A 167 2.70 -3.74 13.42
N GLU A 168 3.98 -4.06 13.65
CA GLU A 168 5.05 -3.66 12.73
C GLU A 168 4.95 -4.47 11.43
N VAL A 169 5.08 -3.79 10.31
CA VAL A 169 5.06 -4.36 8.97
C VAL A 169 6.27 -3.85 8.20
N ILE A 170 6.87 -4.72 7.41
CA ILE A 170 7.91 -4.37 6.44
C ILE A 170 7.46 -4.79 5.03
N GLY A 171 7.94 -4.07 4.02
CA GLY A 171 7.76 -4.43 2.62
C GLY A 171 8.88 -5.38 2.19
N LEU A 172 8.56 -6.29 1.29
CA LEU A 172 9.51 -7.24 0.71
C LEU A 172 9.54 -7.05 -0.80
N ASP A 173 10.72 -6.70 -1.30
CA ASP A 173 11.00 -6.50 -2.72
C ASP A 173 11.74 -7.72 -3.26
N TYR A 174 10.99 -8.59 -3.93
CA TYR A 174 11.51 -9.71 -4.69
C TYR A 174 11.66 -9.31 -6.16
N PRO A 175 12.49 -10.00 -6.95
CA PRO A 175 12.51 -9.81 -8.39
C PRO A 175 11.12 -9.95 -9.00
N ALA A 176 10.57 -8.84 -9.52
CA ALA A 176 9.25 -8.73 -10.13
C ALA A 176 8.06 -9.06 -9.21
N HIS A 177 8.21 -8.92 -7.88
CA HIS A 177 7.09 -9.12 -6.95
C HIS A 177 7.28 -8.34 -5.64
N ILE A 178 6.27 -7.56 -5.25
CA ILE A 178 6.22 -6.89 -3.96
C ILE A 178 5.25 -7.63 -3.02
N ALA A 179 5.71 -7.88 -1.80
CA ALA A 179 4.91 -8.49 -0.74
C ALA A 179 5.15 -7.76 0.60
N THR A 180 4.60 -8.31 1.69
CA THR A 180 4.84 -7.78 3.04
C THR A 180 5.24 -8.89 4.02
N ALA A 181 5.79 -8.49 5.16
CA ALA A 181 5.91 -9.36 6.33
C ALA A 181 5.54 -8.62 7.62
N VAL A 182 4.82 -9.31 8.49
CA VAL A 182 4.25 -8.76 9.73
C VAL A 182 4.97 -9.35 10.93
N ARG A 183 5.34 -8.50 11.89
CA ARG A 183 5.85 -8.96 13.17
C ARG A 183 4.71 -9.18 14.15
N PHE A 184 4.35 -10.44 14.31
CA PHE A 184 3.45 -10.90 15.37
C PHE A 184 4.15 -10.81 16.74
N THR A 185 3.38 -10.55 17.79
CA THR A 185 3.86 -10.64 19.18
C THR A 185 3.71 -12.05 19.73
N GLY A 186 2.72 -12.81 19.24
CA GLY A 186 2.55 -14.22 19.55
C GLY A 186 3.45 -15.13 18.70
N ASP A 187 3.57 -16.39 19.12
CA ASP A 187 4.26 -17.42 18.35
C ASP A 187 3.36 -17.92 17.20
N VAL A 188 3.50 -17.28 16.05
CA VAL A 188 2.83 -17.69 14.81
C VAL A 188 3.83 -18.42 13.91
N GLN A 189 3.45 -19.63 13.50
CA GLN A 189 4.26 -20.49 12.64
C GLN A 189 4.05 -20.18 11.16
N GLY A 190 5.09 -20.39 10.36
CA GLY A 190 5.07 -20.20 8.90
C GLY A 190 6.37 -19.61 8.35
N ASP A 191 6.39 -19.41 7.04
CA ASP A 191 7.48 -18.81 6.30
C ASP A 191 7.72 -17.36 6.79
N ALA A 192 8.98 -17.05 7.10
CA ALA A 192 9.35 -15.78 7.73
C ALA A 192 10.70 -15.27 7.21
N VAL A 193 10.90 -13.96 7.34
CA VAL A 193 12.19 -13.31 7.13
C VAL A 193 12.73 -12.77 8.46
N MET A 194 14.05 -12.79 8.62
CA MET A 194 14.72 -12.18 9.76
C MET A 194 15.22 -10.79 9.37
N TYR A 195 14.76 -9.76 10.08
CA TYR A 195 15.19 -8.39 9.84
C TYR A 195 15.55 -7.71 11.17
N ARG A 196 16.78 -7.19 11.26
CA ARG A 196 17.31 -6.54 12.48
C ARG A 196 17.10 -7.38 13.76
N GLY A 197 17.35 -8.70 13.66
CA GLY A 197 17.22 -9.63 14.78
C GLY A 197 15.77 -9.96 15.19
N ARG A 198 14.77 -9.50 14.42
CA ARG A 198 13.35 -9.78 14.66
C ARG A 198 12.78 -10.66 13.55
N LYS A 199 11.89 -11.58 13.91
CA LYS A 199 11.15 -12.44 12.97
C LYS A 199 9.93 -11.69 12.44
N TYR A 200 9.79 -11.62 11.11
CA TYR A 200 8.61 -11.11 10.43
C TYR A 200 8.03 -12.24 9.57
N LEU A 201 6.76 -12.57 9.81
CA LEU A 201 6.08 -13.64 9.10
C LEU A 201 5.57 -13.11 7.75
N ILE A 202 5.79 -13.86 6.67
CA ILE A 202 5.42 -13.42 5.31
C ILE A 202 3.90 -13.35 5.19
N CYS A 203 3.38 -12.21 4.73
CA CYS A 203 1.97 -11.97 4.47
C CYS A 203 1.84 -11.39 3.05
N ASP A 204 1.52 -12.24 2.09
CA ASP A 204 1.47 -11.86 0.69
C ASP A 204 0.03 -11.50 0.26
N PRO A 205 -0.29 -10.22 0.01
CA PRO A 205 -1.64 -9.80 -0.33
C PRO A 205 -2.01 -10.06 -1.80
N THR A 206 -1.10 -10.63 -2.58
CA THR A 206 -1.29 -11.05 -3.97
C THR A 206 -1.40 -12.58 -4.10
N TYR A 207 -0.85 -13.32 -3.13
CA TYR A 207 -1.02 -14.77 -3.07
C TYR A 207 -2.45 -15.14 -2.62
N THR A 208 -3.38 -15.13 -3.57
CA THR A 208 -4.81 -15.43 -3.32
C THR A 208 -4.99 -16.70 -2.48
N ASN A 209 -5.84 -16.62 -1.46
CA ASN A 209 -6.15 -17.68 -0.49
C ASN A 209 -5.04 -18.07 0.50
N ALA A 210 -3.88 -17.41 0.44
CA ALA A 210 -2.84 -17.59 1.45
C ALA A 210 -3.17 -16.86 2.76
N ASP A 211 -2.88 -17.53 3.87
CA ASP A 211 -2.87 -16.94 5.21
C ASP A 211 -1.46 -16.41 5.56
N ALA A 212 -1.35 -15.64 6.64
CA ALA A 212 -0.08 -15.22 7.20
C ALA A 212 0.84 -16.43 7.46
N GLY A 213 2.09 -16.33 7.01
CA GLY A 213 3.08 -17.40 7.10
C GLY A 213 3.12 -18.35 5.91
N VAL A 214 2.39 -18.06 4.84
CA VAL A 214 2.42 -18.85 3.61
C VAL A 214 3.09 -18.04 2.50
N CYS A 215 4.33 -18.40 2.16
CA CYS A 215 5.07 -17.81 1.07
C CYS A 215 4.78 -18.54 -0.25
N MET A 216 4.75 -17.80 -1.37
CA MET A 216 4.66 -18.39 -2.70
C MET A 216 5.81 -19.38 -2.94
N PRO A 217 5.58 -20.59 -3.48
CA PRO A 217 6.62 -21.60 -3.64
C PRO A 217 7.86 -21.14 -4.42
N ASN A 218 7.69 -20.31 -5.45
CA ASN A 218 8.77 -19.76 -6.27
C ASN A 218 9.59 -18.65 -5.57
N LEU A 219 9.12 -18.12 -4.44
CA LEU A 219 9.81 -17.07 -3.67
C LEU A 219 10.55 -17.62 -2.44
N LYS A 220 10.25 -18.86 -1.99
CA LYS A 220 10.80 -19.44 -0.76
C LYS A 220 12.33 -19.49 -0.68
N SER A 221 13.01 -19.57 -1.83
CA SER A 221 14.47 -19.66 -1.95
C SER A 221 15.12 -18.33 -2.36
N THR A 222 14.35 -17.25 -2.39
CA THR A 222 14.81 -15.94 -2.82
C THR A 222 14.82 -15.01 -1.63
N ASP A 223 15.94 -14.37 -1.34
CA ASP A 223 16.01 -13.36 -0.29
C ASP A 223 15.48 -12.01 -0.83
N PRO A 224 14.42 -11.44 -0.24
CA PRO A 224 13.91 -10.15 -0.67
C PRO A 224 14.79 -9.01 -0.13
N ARG A 225 14.84 -7.90 -0.86
CA ARG A 225 15.27 -6.62 -0.30
C ARG A 225 14.17 -6.11 0.63
N VAL A 226 14.52 -5.77 1.87
CA VAL A 226 13.55 -5.20 2.81
C VAL A 226 13.33 -3.73 2.49
N ILE A 227 12.07 -3.38 2.21
CA ILE A 227 11.60 -2.00 2.14
C ILE A 227 11.22 -1.57 3.55
N GLN A 228 11.95 -0.61 4.10
CA GLN A 228 11.66 -0.01 5.39
C GLN A 228 11.38 1.48 5.21
N TRP A 229 10.33 1.97 5.86
CA TRP A 229 9.99 3.38 5.90
C TRP A 229 9.87 3.88 7.34
N ALA A 230 10.04 5.18 7.52
CA ALA A 230 9.82 5.82 8.81
C ALA A 230 8.31 6.01 9.03
N SER A 231 7.65 5.10 9.76
CA SER A 231 6.33 5.38 10.31
C SER A 231 6.48 6.29 11.53
N ARG A 232 6.16 7.58 11.40
CA ARG A 232 5.90 8.42 12.58
C ARG A 232 4.48 8.08 13.07
N GLU A 233 4.31 7.90 14.37
CA GLU A 233 3.09 7.39 15.00
C GLU A 233 1.83 8.04 14.41
N VAL A 234 0.91 7.20 13.91
CA VAL A 234 -0.45 7.64 13.62
C VAL A 234 -1.09 7.84 14.98
N SER A 235 -1.19 9.10 15.42
CA SER A 235 -1.89 9.48 16.65
C SER A 235 -3.27 8.80 16.66
N THR A 236 -3.44 7.80 17.51
CA THR A 236 -4.74 7.22 17.79
C THR A 236 -5.62 8.32 18.33
N LEU A 237 -6.63 8.73 17.55
CA LEU A 237 -7.70 9.59 18.04
C LEU A 237 -8.41 8.81 19.16
N HIS A 238 -8.25 9.30 20.39
CA HIS A 238 -9.04 8.90 21.56
C HIS A 238 -10.45 9.48 21.50
#